data_AF-A0A956NIU7-F1
#
_entry.id   AF-A0A956NIU7-F1
#
_cell.length_a   1.000
_cell.length_b   1.000
_cell.length_c   1.000
_cell.angle_alpha   90.00
_cell.angle_beta   90.00
_cell.angle_gamma   90.00
#
_symmetry.space_group_name_H-M   'P 1'
#
loop_
_entity.id
_entity.type
_entity.pdbx_description
1 polymer ?
#
loop_
_entity_poly.entity_id
_entity_poly.type
_entity_poly.pdbx_seq_one_letter_code
_entity_poly.pdbx_strand_id
1 'polypeptide(L)'
;MKRLLTLGVVATAFALVACGGGESGKADTANNAEMAKKTEPAAQQVDSHQMDNHGSDADSHAGHDHDAPMLQTGTEISLTGNMGCGHCNFQIGNHCTAAMKTAEGQIVIFDDVAQDTEMFENRMDGAEVTVAGVVSYDADGVAHMKLKDTPM
;
A
#
# COMPACT_ATOMS: atom_id res chain seq x y z
N MET A 1 -0.13 0.49 51.01
CA MET A 1 -1.42 -0.11 50.61
C MET A 1 -1.19 -0.89 49.32
N LYS A 2 -1.20 -2.23 49.40
CA LYS A 2 -0.87 -3.16 48.32
C LYS A 2 -2.11 -3.35 47.43
N ARG A 3 -2.03 -2.99 46.14
CA ARG A 3 -3.06 -3.32 45.16
C ARG A 3 -2.64 -4.58 44.42
N LEU A 4 -3.47 -5.61 44.56
CA LEU A 4 -3.37 -6.93 43.96
C LEU A 4 -3.38 -6.82 42.43
N LEU A 5 -2.44 -7.54 41.79
CA LEU A 5 -2.54 -7.96 40.40
C LEU A 5 -3.67 -8.99 40.27
N THR A 6 -4.59 -8.77 39.33
CA THR A 6 -5.51 -9.81 38.88
C THR A 6 -5.03 -10.30 37.52
N LEU A 7 -4.38 -11.47 37.50
CA LEU A 7 -4.10 -12.20 36.26
C LEU A 7 -5.41 -12.75 35.70
N GLY A 8 -5.89 -12.20 34.59
CA GLY A 8 -6.91 -12.80 33.76
C GLY A 8 -6.28 -13.76 32.76
N VAL A 9 -6.33 -15.06 33.06
CA VAL A 9 -6.00 -16.12 32.10
C VAL A 9 -7.24 -16.34 31.23
N VAL A 10 -7.19 -15.93 29.97
CA VAL A 10 -8.19 -16.34 28.96
C VAL A 10 -7.55 -17.44 28.12
N ALA A 11 -7.92 -18.69 28.42
CA ALA A 11 -7.57 -19.85 27.64
C ALA A 11 -8.60 -20.00 26.50
N THR A 12 -8.24 -19.57 25.29
CA THR A 12 -9.05 -19.83 24.10
C THR A 12 -8.58 -21.14 23.47
N ALA A 13 -9.37 -22.19 23.64
CA ALA A 13 -9.20 -23.46 22.95
C ALA A 13 -9.56 -23.27 21.46
N PHE A 14 -8.58 -23.38 20.57
CA PHE A 14 -8.85 -23.59 19.14
C PHE A 14 -8.78 -25.08 18.84
N ALA A 15 -9.94 -25.62 18.45
CA ALA A 15 -10.10 -26.99 18.00
C ALA A 15 -9.42 -27.17 16.63
N LEU A 16 -8.53 -28.17 16.55
CA LEU A 16 -8.06 -28.71 15.28
C LEU A 16 -9.22 -29.36 14.52
N VAL A 17 -9.52 -28.86 13.33
CA VAL A 17 -10.23 -29.61 12.28
C VAL A 17 -9.20 -30.08 11.28
N ALA A 18 -9.00 -31.39 11.21
CA ALA A 18 -8.24 -32.09 10.19
C ALA A 18 -9.20 -32.93 9.33
N CYS A 19 -8.78 -33.15 8.08
CA CYS A 19 -9.25 -34.11 7.07
C CYS A 19 -10.24 -33.64 5.99
N GLY A 20 -9.72 -33.64 4.76
CA GLY A 20 -10.40 -33.65 3.47
C GLY A 20 -9.48 -32.99 2.43
N GLY A 21 -8.67 -33.67 1.62
CA GLY A 21 -8.78 -35.03 1.09
C GLY A 21 -9.59 -35.04 -0.21
N GLY A 22 -9.01 -34.53 -1.31
CA GLY A 22 -9.57 -34.59 -2.67
C GLY A 22 -8.58 -33.97 -3.66
N GLU A 23 -7.78 -34.77 -4.35
CA GLU A 23 -8.01 -35.24 -5.73
C GLU A 23 -7.46 -34.29 -6.81
N SER A 24 -6.20 -34.59 -7.17
CA SER A 24 -5.61 -34.62 -8.51
C SER A 24 -6.50 -34.17 -9.69
N GLY A 25 -6.39 -32.90 -10.08
CA GLY A 25 -6.81 -32.40 -11.38
C GLY A 25 -5.60 -31.98 -12.21
N LYS A 26 -5.06 -32.90 -13.03
CA LYS A 26 -4.21 -32.54 -14.17
C LYS A 26 -5.11 -31.90 -15.23
N ALA A 27 -4.93 -30.63 -15.50
CA ALA A 27 -5.44 -30.00 -16.71
C ALA A 27 -4.24 -29.49 -17.51
N ASP A 28 -3.93 -30.24 -18.56
CA ASP A 28 -3.09 -29.83 -19.66
C ASP A 28 -3.57 -28.48 -20.21
N THR A 29 -2.70 -27.50 -20.31
CA THR A 29 -2.88 -26.41 -21.28
C THR A 29 -1.59 -26.26 -22.04
N ALA A 30 -1.60 -26.92 -23.20
CA ALA A 30 -0.61 -26.79 -24.24
C ALA A 30 -0.68 -25.40 -24.87
N ASN A 31 0.52 -24.87 -25.17
CA ASN A 31 0.87 -24.11 -26.37
C ASN A 31 -0.12 -23.06 -26.89
N ASN A 32 0.31 -21.79 -26.84
CA ASN A 32 0.27 -20.99 -28.05
C ASN A 32 1.48 -20.06 -28.14
N ALA A 33 2.44 -20.47 -28.97
CA ALA A 33 3.48 -19.61 -29.50
C ALA A 33 3.04 -19.11 -30.88
N GLU A 34 3.48 -17.90 -31.22
CA GLU A 34 3.75 -17.43 -32.59
C GLU A 34 2.56 -17.09 -33.52
N MET A 35 2.32 -15.79 -33.76
CA MET A 35 2.91 -15.03 -34.88
C MET A 35 2.10 -13.78 -35.29
N ALA A 36 2.85 -12.70 -35.49
CA ALA A 36 2.71 -11.66 -36.52
C ALA A 36 1.51 -10.68 -36.48
N LYS A 37 1.83 -9.38 -36.27
CA LYS A 37 1.93 -8.47 -37.42
C LYS A 37 2.76 -7.21 -37.10
N LYS A 38 3.88 -7.11 -37.81
CA LYS A 38 4.62 -5.90 -38.16
C LYS A 38 3.71 -4.94 -38.92
N THR A 39 3.78 -3.63 -38.62
CA THR A 39 3.96 -2.52 -39.59
C THR A 39 3.60 -1.16 -38.96
N GLU A 40 4.66 -0.38 -38.72
CA GLU A 40 4.87 1.08 -38.79
C GLU A 40 3.80 2.11 -38.38
N PRO A 41 4.17 3.13 -37.57
CA PRO A 41 3.36 4.33 -37.31
C PRO A 41 3.54 5.38 -38.41
N ALA A 42 2.43 5.78 -39.05
CA ALA A 42 2.39 6.97 -39.90
C ALA A 42 2.26 8.24 -39.05
N ALA A 43 3.15 9.17 -39.31
CA ALA A 43 3.17 10.52 -38.77
C ALA A 43 2.03 11.38 -39.32
N GLN A 44 1.38 12.15 -38.44
CA GLN A 44 0.70 13.41 -38.71
C GLN A 44 0.94 14.27 -37.45
N GLN A 45 1.99 15.11 -37.37
CA GLN A 45 2.17 16.43 -37.98
C GLN A 45 0.96 17.38 -37.83
N VAL A 46 1.09 18.23 -36.81
CA VAL A 46 0.69 19.65 -36.65
C VAL A 46 -0.77 20.07 -36.87
N ASP A 47 -1.36 20.69 -35.84
CA ASP A 47 -1.76 22.09 -35.99
C ASP A 47 -1.73 22.83 -34.64
N SER A 48 -1.13 24.02 -34.68
CA SER A 48 -0.82 24.88 -33.55
C SER A 48 -1.99 25.82 -33.32
N HIS A 49 -2.78 25.61 -32.27
CA HIS A 49 -3.71 26.64 -31.78
C HIS A 49 -3.37 26.97 -30.33
N GLN A 50 -2.38 27.85 -30.23
CA GLN A 50 -2.09 28.67 -29.07
C GLN A 50 -3.26 29.66 -28.92
N MET A 51 -4.07 29.46 -27.87
CA MET A 51 -4.87 30.55 -27.32
C MET A 51 -4.34 30.85 -25.93
N ASP A 52 -3.68 32.00 -25.84
CA ASP A 52 -3.33 32.66 -24.61
C ASP A 52 -4.60 32.87 -23.79
N ASN A 53 -4.64 32.32 -22.57
CA ASN A 53 -5.63 32.72 -21.58
C ASN A 53 -4.89 33.17 -20.32
N HIS A 54 -4.45 34.42 -20.38
CA HIS A 54 -4.20 35.25 -19.21
C HIS A 54 -5.55 35.55 -18.54
N GLY A 55 -5.88 34.76 -17.53
CA GLY A 55 -6.92 35.06 -16.55
C GLY A 55 -6.27 35.16 -15.18
N SER A 56 -5.89 36.38 -14.82
CA SER A 56 -5.48 36.76 -13.47
C SER A 56 -6.71 36.77 -12.58
N ASP A 57 -6.84 35.78 -11.70
CA ASP A 57 -7.64 35.93 -10.48
C ASP A 57 -6.83 35.35 -9.33
N ALA A 58 -6.11 36.27 -8.69
CA ALA A 58 -5.54 36.11 -7.37
C ALA A 58 -6.70 36.00 -6.37
N ASP A 59 -7.16 34.79 -6.11
CA ASP A 59 -8.13 34.57 -5.05
C ASP A 59 -7.85 33.28 -4.28
N SER A 60 -7.38 33.50 -3.06
CA SER A 60 -7.72 32.68 -1.90
C SER A 60 -7.24 31.22 -1.91
N HIS A 61 -5.91 31.00 -1.84
CA HIS A 61 -5.40 29.85 -1.10
C HIS A 61 -5.55 30.12 0.41
N ALA A 62 -6.80 30.11 0.87
CA ALA A 62 -7.11 29.87 2.26
C ALA A 62 -6.44 28.55 2.66
N GLY A 63 -5.65 28.62 3.73
CA GLY A 63 -4.82 27.55 4.25
C GLY A 63 -5.59 26.25 4.35
N HIS A 64 -5.14 25.27 3.57
CA HIS A 64 -5.31 23.88 3.98
C HIS A 64 -4.10 23.55 4.83
N ASP A 65 -4.12 24.08 6.07
CA ASP A 65 -3.48 23.45 7.22
C ASP A 65 -4.18 22.09 7.41
N HIS A 66 -3.90 21.16 6.50
CA HIS A 66 -4.10 19.74 6.76
C HIS A 66 -2.95 19.32 7.68
N ASP A 67 -3.03 19.78 8.92
CA ASP A 67 -2.28 19.24 10.06
C ASP A 67 -2.89 17.85 10.33
N ALA A 68 -2.66 16.92 9.40
CA ALA A 68 -2.95 15.52 9.63
C ALA A 68 -2.06 15.13 10.82
N PRO A 69 -2.64 14.63 11.92
CA PRO A 69 -1.88 14.38 13.14
C PRO A 69 -0.75 13.41 12.84
N MET A 70 0.50 13.88 12.96
CA MET A 70 1.68 13.06 12.68
C MET A 70 1.63 11.79 13.52
N LEU A 71 1.89 10.64 12.88
CA LEU A 71 2.03 9.36 13.58
C LEU A 71 3.15 9.43 14.62
N GLN A 72 2.88 8.87 15.80
CA GLN A 72 3.85 8.79 16.88
C GLN A 72 5.02 7.88 16.47
N THR A 73 6.22 8.44 16.40
CA THR A 73 7.45 7.71 16.03
C THR A 73 7.98 6.86 17.18
N GLY A 74 8.69 5.78 16.84
CA GLY A 74 9.49 5.01 17.80
C GLY A 74 8.69 4.21 18.83
N THR A 75 7.36 4.19 18.70
CA THR A 75 6.47 3.33 19.48
C THR A 75 5.79 2.36 18.52
N GLU A 76 5.58 1.12 18.97
CA GLU A 76 4.76 0.17 18.22
C GLU A 76 3.32 0.67 18.20
N ILE A 77 2.76 0.81 17.00
CA ILE A 77 1.37 1.22 16.78
C ILE A 77 0.69 0.25 15.81
N SER A 78 -0.63 0.17 15.91
CA SER A 78 -1.47 -0.53 14.95
C SER A 78 -2.13 0.49 14.03
N LEU A 79 -1.99 0.31 12.73
CA LEU A 79 -2.63 1.15 11.71
C LEU A 79 -3.61 0.32 10.89
N THR A 80 -4.73 0.93 10.55
CA THR A 80 -5.72 0.38 9.61
C THR A 80 -5.84 1.33 8.43
N GLY A 81 -5.90 0.77 7.22
CA GLY A 81 -5.98 1.57 6.01
C GLY A 81 -5.97 0.75 4.74
N ASN A 82 -6.07 1.43 3.61
CA ASN A 82 -6.17 0.80 2.30
C ASN A 82 -4.78 0.61 1.69
N MET A 83 -4.51 -0.59 1.21
CA MET A 83 -3.27 -0.93 0.51
C MET A 83 -3.13 -0.15 -0.79
N GLY A 84 -1.89 0.18 -1.13
CA GLY A 84 -1.53 0.87 -2.36
C GLY A 84 -0.05 0.65 -2.71
N CYS A 85 0.31 1.00 -3.95
CA CYS A 85 1.70 1.14 -4.34
C CYS A 85 2.18 2.56 -4.05
N GLY A 86 3.31 2.69 -3.33
CA GLY A 86 3.92 3.98 -3.02
C GLY A 86 4.27 4.82 -4.26
N HIS A 87 4.64 4.17 -5.36
CA HIS A 87 4.89 4.85 -6.65
C HIS A 87 3.62 5.02 -7.47
N CYS A 88 2.87 3.93 -7.75
CA CYS A 88 1.79 3.98 -8.73
C CYS A 88 0.52 4.67 -8.21
N ASN A 89 0.10 4.36 -6.98
CA ASN A 89 -1.16 4.87 -6.42
C ASN A 89 -0.93 6.21 -5.72
N PHE A 90 0.14 6.30 -4.93
CA PHE A 90 0.36 7.43 -4.04
C PHE A 90 1.40 8.43 -4.54
N GLN A 91 2.22 8.07 -5.53
CA GLN A 91 3.21 8.96 -6.16
C GLN A 91 4.20 9.61 -5.17
N ILE A 92 4.49 8.93 -4.06
CA ILE A 92 5.45 9.39 -3.03
C ILE A 92 6.82 8.73 -3.14
N GLY A 93 6.93 7.61 -3.87
CA GLY A 93 8.17 6.85 -4.04
C GLY A 93 8.65 6.81 -5.49
N ASN A 94 9.96 6.60 -5.67
CA ASN A 94 10.58 6.41 -6.98
C ASN A 94 10.46 4.98 -7.53
N HIS A 95 10.05 4.03 -6.69
CA HIS A 95 9.96 2.61 -7.01
C HIS A 95 8.67 2.01 -6.45
N CYS A 96 8.20 0.92 -7.07
CA CYS A 96 7.05 0.19 -6.56
C CYS A 96 7.35 -0.39 -5.18
N THR A 97 6.68 0.13 -4.16
CA THR A 97 6.74 -0.33 -2.76
C THR A 97 5.33 -0.59 -2.25
N ALA A 98 5.19 -1.53 -1.31
CA ALA A 98 3.94 -1.69 -0.59
C ALA A 98 3.75 -0.50 0.37
N ALA A 99 2.58 0.11 0.33
CA ALA A 99 2.23 1.24 1.16
C ALA A 99 0.76 1.12 1.58
N MET A 100 0.36 1.88 2.59
CA MET A 100 -1.04 2.02 2.97
C MET A 100 -1.42 3.49 3.10
N LYS A 101 -2.70 3.80 2.84
CA LYS A 101 -3.31 5.07 3.20
C LYS A 101 -4.25 4.87 4.38
N THR A 102 -3.97 5.52 5.51
CA THR A 102 -4.81 5.45 6.71
C THR A 102 -6.14 6.19 6.50
N ALA A 103 -7.10 6.00 7.41
CA ALA A 103 -8.40 6.70 7.37
C ALA A 103 -8.25 8.23 7.44
N GLU A 104 -7.20 8.71 8.11
CA GLU A 104 -6.79 10.10 8.26
C GLU A 104 -6.08 10.65 7.01
N GLY A 105 -5.88 9.81 6.00
CA GLY A 105 -5.29 10.19 4.73
C GLY A 105 -3.76 10.16 4.69
N GLN A 106 -3.10 9.74 5.78
CA GLN A 106 -1.65 9.61 5.84
C GLN A 106 -1.20 8.40 5.02
N ILE A 107 -0.11 8.57 4.26
CA ILE A 107 0.48 7.49 3.47
C ILE A 107 1.72 6.99 4.19
N VAL A 108 1.77 5.67 4.40
CA VAL A 108 2.87 4.99 5.11
C VAL A 108 3.47 3.95 4.17
N ILE A 109 4.77 4.01 3.93
CA ILE A 109 5.52 3.00 3.17
C ILE A 109 5.93 1.88 4.12
N PHE A 110 5.77 0.62 3.72
CA PHE A 110 6.26 -0.51 4.50
C PHE A 110 7.71 -0.83 4.14
N ASP A 111 8.57 -0.84 5.14
CA ASP A 111 9.95 -1.27 5.01
C ASP A 111 10.05 -2.80 5.01
N ASP A 112 11.10 -3.32 4.37
CA ASP A 112 11.45 -4.74 4.36
C ASP A 112 10.36 -5.69 3.78
N VAL A 113 9.38 -5.17 3.03
CA VAL A 113 8.39 -5.99 2.31
C VAL A 113 8.98 -6.42 0.96
N ALA A 114 9.31 -7.70 0.84
CA ALA A 114 9.86 -8.26 -0.40
C ALA A 114 8.81 -8.39 -1.50
N GLN A 115 9.24 -8.34 -2.77
CA GLN A 115 8.35 -8.29 -3.93
C GLN A 115 7.53 -9.57 -4.17
N ASP A 116 7.97 -10.68 -3.58
CA ASP A 116 7.37 -12.01 -3.64
C ASP A 116 6.46 -12.31 -2.44
N THR A 117 6.21 -11.32 -1.58
CA THR A 117 5.27 -11.45 -0.47
C THR A 117 3.84 -11.15 -0.90
N GLU A 118 2.87 -11.82 -0.29
CA GLU A 118 1.44 -11.57 -0.49
C GLU A 118 1.09 -10.09 -0.24
N MET A 119 1.73 -9.45 0.75
CA MET A 119 1.53 -8.02 1.02
C MET A 119 1.95 -7.13 -0.16
N PHE A 120 3.05 -7.47 -0.83
CA PHE A 120 3.47 -6.75 -2.03
C PHE A 120 2.52 -7.02 -3.19
N GLU A 121 2.10 -8.27 -3.42
CA GLU A 121 1.17 -8.62 -4.49
C GLU A 121 -0.16 -7.89 -4.34
N ASN A 122 -0.73 -7.88 -3.13
CA ASN A 122 -2.03 -7.26 -2.82
C ASN A 122 -1.99 -5.72 -2.78
N ARG A 123 -0.82 -5.09 -3.00
CA ARG A 123 -0.68 -3.62 -2.96
C ARG A 123 -1.55 -2.91 -4.00
N MET A 124 -1.97 -3.59 -5.06
CA MET A 124 -2.77 -2.99 -6.14
C MET A 124 -4.28 -3.23 -5.97
N ASP A 125 -4.69 -4.03 -5.00
CA ASP A 125 -6.08 -4.44 -4.82
C ASP A 125 -6.93 -3.40 -4.08
N GLY A 126 -6.27 -2.45 -3.41
CA GLY A 126 -6.96 -1.45 -2.58
C GLY A 126 -7.59 -2.04 -1.31
N ALA A 127 -7.24 -3.27 -0.94
CA ALA A 127 -7.79 -3.95 0.23
C ALA A 127 -7.50 -3.18 1.52
N GLU A 128 -8.47 -3.12 2.43
CA GLU A 128 -8.26 -2.61 3.78
C GLU A 128 -7.51 -3.65 4.61
N VAL A 129 -6.41 -3.25 5.23
CA VAL A 129 -5.58 -4.10 6.09
C VAL A 129 -5.31 -3.42 7.42
N THR A 130 -5.04 -4.22 8.45
CA THR A 130 -4.53 -3.75 9.74
C THR A 130 -3.14 -4.32 9.96
N VAL A 131 -2.18 -3.45 10.23
CA VAL A 131 -0.77 -3.80 10.44
C VAL A 131 -0.26 -3.23 11.75
N ALA A 132 0.69 -3.92 12.37
CA ALA A 132 1.38 -3.45 13.57
C ALA A 132 2.87 -3.29 13.27
N GLY A 133 3.43 -2.16 13.69
CA GLY A 133 4.82 -1.84 13.41
C GLY A 133 5.29 -0.58 14.10
N VAL A 134 6.55 -0.22 13.86
CA VAL A 134 7.15 1.01 14.37
C VAL A 134 7.26 2.00 13.22
N VAL A 135 6.78 3.23 13.45
CA VAL A 135 6.86 4.31 12.47
C VAL A 135 8.12 5.14 12.65
N SER A 136 8.75 5.48 11.54
CA SER A 136 9.83 6.46 11.38
C SER A 136 9.50 7.40 10.22
N TYR A 137 10.21 8.53 10.13
CA TYR A 137 10.12 9.43 8.97
C TYR A 137 11.49 9.51 8.31
N ASP A 138 11.51 9.60 6.98
CA ASP A 138 12.72 9.91 6.22
C ASP A 138 13.03 11.42 6.25
N ALA A 139 14.08 11.83 5.53
CA ALA A 139 14.51 13.22 5.44
C ALA A 139 13.52 14.12 4.68
N ASP A 140 12.65 13.52 3.86
CA ASP A 140 11.63 14.19 3.06
C ASP A 140 10.28 14.27 3.80
N GLY A 141 10.19 13.69 5.00
CA GLY A 141 9.00 13.68 5.83
C GLY A 141 7.99 12.59 5.45
N VAL A 142 8.39 11.58 4.67
CA VAL A 142 7.55 10.43 4.34
C VAL A 142 7.54 9.46 5.51
N ALA A 143 6.35 8.96 5.87
CA ALA A 143 6.21 7.97 6.92
C ALA A 143 6.61 6.58 6.41
N HIS A 144 7.49 5.92 7.15
CA HIS A 144 7.95 4.56 6.95
C HIS A 144 7.55 3.70 8.15
N MET A 145 7.10 2.48 7.91
CA MET A 145 6.75 1.53 8.96
C MET A 145 7.53 0.24 8.79
N LYS A 146 8.26 -0.14 9.84
CA LYS A 146 8.83 -1.47 10.00
C LYS A 146 7.81 -2.37 10.69
N LEU A 147 7.34 -3.39 9.97
CA LEU A 147 6.35 -4.34 10.46
C LEU A 147 6.95 -5.25 11.55
N LYS A 148 6.13 -5.58 12.55
CA LYS A 148 6.54 -6.44 13.68
C LYS A 148 6.66 -7.92 13.27
N ASP A 149 5.72 -8.37 12.44
CA ASP A 149 5.56 -9.77 12.02
C ASP A 149 5.47 -9.84 10.50
N THR A 150 6.51 -9.41 9.80
CA THR A 150 6.58 -9.63 8.35
C THR A 150 6.67 -11.15 8.12
N PRO A 151 5.67 -11.81 7.50
CA PRO A 151 5.85 -13.20 7.10
C PRO A 151 7.01 -13.25 6.11
N MET A 152 8.11 -13.89 6.52
CA MET A 152 9.25 -14.21 5.64
C MET A 152 8.87 -15.32 4.67
#